data_AF-A0A1H4BZD2-F1
#
_entry.id   AF-A0A1H4BZD2-F1
#
_cell.length_a   1.000
_cell.length_b   1.000
_cell.length_c   1.000
_cell.angle_alpha   90.00
_cell.angle_beta   90.00
_cell.angle_gamma   90.00
#
_symmetry.space_group_name_H-M   'P 1'
#
loop_
_entity.id
_entity.type
_entity.pdbx_description
1 polymer ?
#
loop_
_entity_poly.entity_id
_entity_poly.type
_entity_poly.pdbx_seq_one_letter_code
_entity_poly.pdbx_strand_id
1 'polypeptide(L)'
;MKIKSYVILFIISYLVLVAGLIVIIFGIYSSSTALSISGLSLIGSFVGMYASAFNTKKQHDKDRPYLILRTNEERYGMLQLEIYNAGNNGAIVREVLLNDELDIISGGTLKENLENCVIQAKGSVAFPYIVYGNKKFDSYYKNISGELKYKDFSNDNFTNRVNLNLLNLRNQLAHQTEAIKRDYEIIKTCQHLRKNIKND
;
A
#
# COMPACT_ATOMS: atom_id res chain seq x y z
N MET A 1 25.36 18.74 -15.50
CA MET A 1 23.93 18.95 -15.86
C MET A 1 23.35 17.61 -16.30
N LYS A 2 22.54 16.93 -15.46
CA LYS A 2 21.93 15.63 -15.85
C LYS A 2 20.79 15.92 -16.82
N ILE A 3 21.04 15.76 -18.12
CA ILE A 3 19.98 15.82 -19.14
C ILE A 3 19.02 14.68 -18.82
N LYS A 4 17.78 15.03 -18.45
CA LYS A 4 16.76 14.04 -18.10
C LYS A 4 16.30 13.32 -19.38
N SER A 5 16.17 11.99 -19.36
CA SER A 5 15.85 11.18 -20.56
C SER A 5 14.65 11.66 -21.37
N TYR A 6 13.66 12.31 -20.74
CA TYR A 6 12.50 12.85 -21.47
C TYR A 6 12.86 14.00 -22.43
N VAL A 7 13.90 14.78 -22.12
CA VAL A 7 14.36 15.89 -22.98
C VAL A 7 14.97 15.32 -24.26
N ILE A 8 15.74 14.23 -24.14
CA ILE A 8 16.35 13.55 -25.28
C ILE A 8 15.26 12.93 -26.17
N LEU A 9 14.27 12.26 -25.57
CA LEU A 9 13.12 11.72 -26.30
C LEU A 9 12.34 12.82 -27.05
N PHE A 10 12.12 13.98 -26.40
CA PHE A 10 11.44 15.11 -27.03
C PHE A 10 12.20 15.67 -28.24
N ILE A 11 13.53 15.83 -28.12
CA ILE A 11 14.38 16.31 -29.23
C ILE A 11 14.36 15.31 -30.40
N ILE A 12 14.42 14.00 -30.12
CA ILE A 12 14.35 12.97 -31.15
C ILE A 12 12.98 13.00 -31.85
N SER A 13 11.88 13.05 -31.10
CA SER A 13 10.54 13.16 -31.68
C SER A 13 10.35 14.43 -32.52
N TYR A 14 10.91 15.56 -32.08
CA TYR A 14 10.87 16.81 -32.84
C TYR A 14 11.67 16.73 -34.15
N LEU A 15 12.87 16.16 -34.12
CA LEU A 15 13.68 15.94 -35.33
C LEU A 15 12.99 15.02 -36.34
N VAL A 16 12.32 13.96 -35.86
CA VAL A 16 11.53 13.06 -36.72
C VAL A 16 10.35 13.79 -37.37
N LEU A 17 9.68 14.68 -36.64
CA LEU A 17 8.56 15.48 -37.17
C LEU A 17 9.02 16.47 -38.24
N VAL A 18 10.12 17.19 -38.01
CA VAL A 18 10.71 18.11 -39.00
C VAL A 18 11.19 17.34 -40.24
N ALA A 19 11.84 16.18 -40.06
CA ALA A 19 12.24 15.33 -41.16
C ALA A 19 11.03 14.86 -41.99
N GLY A 20 9.93 14.47 -41.33
CA GLY A 20 8.68 14.11 -41.99
C GLY A 20 8.05 15.24 -42.83
N LEU A 21 8.12 16.49 -42.36
CA LEU A 21 7.60 17.65 -43.09
C LEU A 21 8.43 17.99 -44.34
N ILE A 22 9.77 18.02 -44.23
CA ILE A 22 10.69 18.26 -45.36
C ILE A 22 10.39 17.25 -46.49
N VAL A 23 10.05 16.06 -46.08
CA VAL A 23 9.80 14.91 -46.94
C VAL A 23 8.45 14.95 -47.64
N ILE A 24 7.39 15.43 -47.00
CA ILE A 24 6.11 15.65 -47.69
C ILE A 24 6.31 16.65 -48.83
N ILE A 25 7.20 17.62 -48.64
CA ILE A 25 7.53 18.66 -49.62
C ILE A 25 8.43 18.11 -50.74
N PHE A 26 9.48 17.35 -50.41
CA PHE A 26 10.48 16.88 -51.39
C PHE A 26 10.24 15.47 -51.95
N GLY A 27 9.48 14.62 -51.26
CA GLY A 27 9.14 13.25 -51.66
C GLY A 27 8.23 13.17 -52.88
N ILE A 28 7.56 14.27 -53.23
CA ILE A 28 6.84 14.42 -54.51
C ILE A 28 7.81 14.35 -55.71
N TYR A 29 9.10 14.63 -55.52
CA TYR A 29 10.08 14.78 -56.61
C TYR A 29 11.09 13.62 -56.73
N SER A 30 11.22 12.69 -55.78
CA SER A 30 12.20 11.59 -55.85
C SER A 30 11.83 10.37 -54.98
N SER A 31 11.87 9.17 -55.58
CA SER A 31 11.61 7.87 -54.93
C SER A 31 12.70 7.44 -53.95
N SER A 32 13.93 7.96 -54.10
CA SER A 32 15.05 7.64 -53.20
C SER A 32 14.86 8.26 -51.81
N THR A 33 14.29 9.47 -51.75
CA THR A 33 13.89 10.11 -50.50
C THR A 33 12.90 9.25 -49.73
N ALA A 34 11.87 8.70 -50.39
CA ALA A 34 10.81 7.84 -49.82
C ALA A 34 11.35 6.65 -48.99
N LEU A 35 12.45 6.05 -49.44
CA LEU A 35 13.06 4.89 -48.78
C LEU A 35 13.80 5.29 -47.48
N SER A 36 14.54 6.39 -47.49
CA SER A 36 15.22 6.90 -46.29
C SER A 36 14.24 7.31 -45.18
N ILE A 37 13.07 7.82 -45.57
CA ILE A 37 11.99 8.21 -44.64
C ILE A 37 11.35 6.99 -44.01
N SER A 38 11.09 5.94 -44.78
CA SER A 38 10.56 4.69 -44.24
C SER A 38 11.50 4.12 -43.16
N GLY A 39 12.81 4.30 -43.30
CA GLY A 39 13.78 3.99 -42.25
C GLY A 39 13.67 4.89 -41.02
N LEU A 40 13.53 6.21 -41.20
CA LEU A 40 13.38 7.17 -40.10
C LEU A 40 12.03 7.04 -39.36
N SER A 41 10.95 6.77 -40.07
CA SER A 41 9.62 6.54 -39.49
C SER A 41 9.57 5.23 -38.70
N LEU A 42 10.29 4.20 -39.15
CA LEU A 42 10.50 2.97 -38.40
C LEU A 42 11.19 3.27 -37.06
N ILE A 43 12.29 4.04 -37.08
CA ILE A 43 13.01 4.45 -35.86
C ILE A 43 12.10 5.25 -34.92
N GLY A 44 11.35 6.21 -35.45
CA GLY A 44 10.37 6.98 -34.67
C GLY A 44 9.29 6.08 -34.03
N SER A 45 8.81 5.09 -34.77
CA SER A 45 7.81 4.12 -34.29
C SER A 45 8.39 3.22 -33.20
N PHE A 46 9.65 2.79 -33.31
CA PHE A 46 10.35 2.05 -32.26
C PHE A 46 10.50 2.87 -30.97
N VAL A 47 10.84 4.15 -31.07
CA VAL A 47 10.94 5.05 -29.90
C VAL A 47 9.57 5.23 -29.24
N GLY A 48 8.51 5.41 -30.04
CA GLY A 48 7.13 5.51 -29.54
C GLY A 48 6.66 4.24 -28.83
N MET A 49 6.91 3.07 -29.43
CA MET A 49 6.62 1.76 -28.83
C MET A 49 7.40 1.56 -27.53
N TYR A 50 8.69 1.90 -27.51
CA TYR A 50 9.51 1.81 -26.30
C TYR A 50 9.00 2.71 -25.17
N ALA A 51 8.66 3.97 -25.48
CA ALA A 51 8.11 4.90 -24.51
C ALA A 51 6.74 4.44 -23.98
N SER A 52 5.88 3.92 -24.86
CA SER A 52 4.58 3.35 -24.47
C SER A 52 4.76 2.14 -23.55
N ALA A 53 5.60 1.18 -23.94
CA ALA A 53 5.89 0.00 -23.13
C ALA A 53 6.47 0.36 -21.76
N PHE A 54 7.37 1.35 -21.71
CA PHE A 54 7.92 1.86 -20.46
C PHE A 54 6.85 2.50 -19.56
N ASN A 55 5.95 3.29 -20.13
CA ASN A 55 4.84 3.90 -19.39
C ASN A 55 3.84 2.85 -18.88
N THR A 56 3.49 1.86 -19.70
CA THR A 56 2.62 0.75 -19.28
C THR A 56 3.25 -0.03 -18.14
N LYS A 57 4.55 -0.35 -18.23
CA LYS A 57 5.28 -1.00 -17.14
C LYS A 57 5.27 -0.17 -15.86
N LYS A 58 5.56 1.13 -15.98
CA LYS A 58 5.55 2.06 -14.84
C LYS A 58 4.15 2.20 -14.20
N GLN A 59 3.10 2.15 -15.01
CA GLN A 59 1.72 2.20 -14.53
C GLN A 59 1.35 0.89 -13.81
N HIS A 60 1.70 -0.26 -14.39
CA HIS A 60 1.56 -1.57 -13.74
C HIS A 60 2.27 -1.61 -12.37
N ASP A 61 3.50 -1.09 -12.29
CA ASP A 61 4.26 -1.00 -11.04
C ASP A 61 3.59 -0.10 -9.98
N LYS A 62 2.84 0.93 -10.41
CA LYS A 62 2.07 1.80 -9.51
C LYS A 62 0.78 1.16 -9.03
N ASP A 63 0.15 0.35 -9.86
CA ASP A 63 -1.15 -0.26 -9.57
C ASP A 63 -1.02 -1.56 -8.76
N ARG A 64 0.19 -2.07 -8.58
CA ARG A 64 0.47 -3.28 -7.80
C ARG A 64 -0.11 -3.22 -6.38
N PRO A 65 -0.55 -4.37 -5.82
CA PRO A 65 -0.94 -4.44 -4.43
C PRO A 65 0.24 -4.16 -3.49
N TYR A 66 -0.02 -3.48 -2.38
CA TYR A 66 0.99 -3.19 -1.36
C TYR A 66 0.39 -3.33 0.03
N LEU A 67 0.64 -4.48 0.65
CA LEU A 67 0.16 -4.80 1.99
C LEU A 67 1.05 -4.17 3.06
N ILE A 68 0.41 -3.53 4.04
CA ILE A 68 1.03 -2.89 5.19
C ILE A 68 0.34 -3.42 6.45
N LEU A 69 1.13 -3.77 7.47
CA LEU A 69 0.63 -4.05 8.81
C LEU A 69 0.57 -2.75 9.61
N ARG A 70 -0.59 -2.41 10.15
CA ARG A 70 -0.81 -1.24 11.01
C ARG A 70 -1.73 -1.59 12.17
N THR A 71 -1.86 -0.69 13.13
CA THR A 71 -2.85 -0.81 14.21
C THR A 71 -4.12 -0.09 13.85
N ASN A 72 -5.25 -0.68 14.25
CA ASN A 72 -6.55 -0.04 14.27
C ASN A 72 -7.06 -0.03 15.72
N GLU A 73 -7.38 1.16 16.22
CA GLU A 73 -7.96 1.32 17.55
C GLU A 73 -9.48 1.39 17.40
N GLU A 74 -10.15 0.32 17.78
CA GLU A 74 -11.60 0.29 17.73
C GLU A 74 -12.18 1.07 18.92
N ARG A 75 -13.32 1.76 18.70
CA ARG A 75 -14.05 2.56 19.71
C ARG A 75 -14.42 1.79 21.00
N TYR A 76 -14.31 0.47 21.00
CA TYR A 76 -14.72 -0.41 22.11
C TYR A 76 -13.56 -0.87 23.00
N GLY A 77 -12.38 -0.25 22.88
CA GLY A 77 -11.26 -0.57 23.76
C GLY A 77 -10.56 -1.89 23.42
N MET A 78 -10.51 -2.22 22.13
CA MET A 78 -9.70 -3.31 21.61
C MET A 78 -8.70 -2.78 20.59
N LEU A 79 -7.44 -3.16 20.76
CA LEU A 79 -6.41 -2.95 19.75
C LEU A 79 -6.52 -4.08 18.71
N GLN A 80 -6.67 -3.70 17.45
CA GLN A 80 -6.72 -4.62 16.34
C GLN A 80 -5.44 -4.49 15.50
N LEU A 81 -4.92 -5.62 15.04
CA LEU A 81 -3.88 -5.67 14.00
C LEU A 81 -4.57 -5.66 12.65
N GLU A 82 -4.23 -4.69 11.82
CA GLU A 82 -4.87 -4.46 10.54
C GLU A 82 -3.86 -4.66 9.40
N ILE A 83 -4.19 -5.53 8.45
CA ILE A 83 -3.50 -5.57 7.16
C ILE A 83 -4.27 -4.68 6.18
N TYR A 84 -3.64 -3.58 5.79
CA TYR A 84 -4.17 -2.61 4.85
C TYR A 84 -3.48 -2.74 3.49
N ASN A 85 -4.26 -2.80 2.42
CA ASN A 85 -3.74 -2.76 1.06
C ASN A 85 -3.70 -1.32 0.56
N ALA A 86 -2.51 -0.71 0.55
CA ALA A 86 -2.30 0.63 0.01
C ALA A 86 -2.24 0.66 -1.53
N GLY A 87 -2.23 -0.50 -2.20
CA GLY A 87 -2.21 -0.61 -3.67
C GLY A 87 -3.58 -0.33 -4.30
N ASN A 88 -3.60 -0.29 -5.63
CA ASN A 88 -4.82 -0.08 -6.43
C ASN A 88 -5.45 -1.38 -6.93
N ASN A 89 -4.74 -2.50 -6.83
CA ASN A 89 -5.24 -3.84 -7.12
C ASN A 89 -5.43 -4.66 -5.82
N GLY A 90 -6.31 -5.65 -5.87
CA GLY A 90 -6.51 -6.60 -4.78
C GLY A 90 -5.34 -7.57 -4.62
N ALA A 91 -5.19 -8.11 -3.42
CA ALA A 91 -4.16 -9.07 -3.06
C ALA A 91 -4.77 -10.32 -2.43
N ILE A 92 -4.19 -11.49 -2.72
CA ILE A 92 -4.47 -12.76 -2.08
C ILE A 92 -3.22 -13.16 -1.30
N VAL A 93 -3.30 -13.16 0.02
CA VAL A 93 -2.18 -13.53 0.88
C VAL A 93 -1.90 -15.03 0.74
N ARG A 94 -0.63 -15.40 0.55
CA ARG A 94 -0.20 -16.80 0.36
C ARG A 94 0.66 -17.30 1.49
N GLU A 95 1.51 -16.45 2.04
CA GLU A 95 2.42 -16.84 3.10
C GLU A 95 2.67 -15.66 4.02
N VAL A 96 2.68 -15.93 5.32
CA VAL A 96 2.94 -14.95 6.37
C VAL A 96 4.15 -15.44 7.17
N LEU A 97 5.26 -14.73 7.03
CA LEU A 97 6.55 -15.02 7.66
C LEU A 97 6.86 -13.93 8.67
N LEU A 98 6.32 -14.06 9.87
CA LEU A 98 6.60 -13.14 10.97
C LEU A 98 7.71 -13.71 11.86
N ASN A 99 8.47 -12.83 12.50
CA ASN A 99 9.51 -13.23 13.45
C ASN A 99 8.94 -13.98 14.66
N ASP A 100 7.70 -13.66 15.02
CA ASP A 100 6.95 -14.29 16.11
C ASP A 100 5.60 -14.77 15.61
N GLU A 101 5.13 -15.89 16.16
CA GLU A 101 3.72 -16.25 16.07
C GLU A 101 2.89 -15.33 16.98
N LEU A 102 1.83 -14.77 16.41
CA LEU A 102 0.96 -13.82 17.08
C LEU A 102 -0.41 -14.44 17.27
N ASP A 103 -0.74 -14.79 18.50
CA ASP A 103 -2.08 -15.25 18.84
C ASP A 103 -3.07 -14.09 18.74
N ILE A 104 -4.20 -14.31 18.06
CA ILE A 104 -5.30 -13.35 17.98
C ILE A 104 -6.45 -13.79 18.89
N ILE A 105 -7.25 -12.83 19.36
CA ILE A 105 -8.32 -13.09 20.35
C ILE A 105 -9.42 -13.98 19.76
N SER A 106 -9.69 -13.85 18.47
CA SER A 106 -10.71 -14.65 17.77
C SER A 106 -10.37 -16.13 17.60
N GLY A 107 -9.16 -16.54 18.03
CA GLY A 107 -8.68 -17.92 17.94
C GLY A 107 -7.66 -18.12 16.81
N GLY A 108 -6.68 -18.99 17.08
CA GLY A 108 -5.56 -19.28 16.18
C GLY A 108 -4.53 -18.15 16.13
N THR A 109 -3.60 -18.29 15.20
CA THR A 109 -2.55 -17.29 14.94
C THR A 109 -2.95 -16.31 13.85
N LEU A 110 -2.36 -15.12 13.86
CA LEU A 110 -2.51 -14.13 12.79
C LEU A 110 -2.12 -14.72 11.42
N LYS A 111 -1.11 -15.60 11.40
CA LYS A 111 -0.66 -16.30 10.19
C LYS A 111 -1.78 -17.16 9.60
N GLU A 112 -2.38 -18.03 10.42
CA GLU A 112 -3.46 -18.94 9.97
C GLU A 112 -4.68 -18.17 9.46
N ASN A 113 -5.02 -17.08 10.14
CA ASN A 113 -6.19 -16.27 9.78
C ASN A 113 -5.96 -15.38 8.55
N LEU A 114 -4.71 -15.06 8.22
CA LEU A 114 -4.35 -14.29 7.03
C LEU A 114 -4.10 -15.16 5.80
N GLU A 115 -3.76 -16.43 5.96
CA GLU A 115 -3.45 -17.28 4.83
C GLU A 115 -4.68 -17.45 3.90
N ASN A 116 -4.49 -17.23 2.60
CA ASN A 116 -5.54 -17.20 1.59
C ASN A 116 -6.59 -16.09 1.76
N CYS A 117 -6.35 -15.11 2.64
CA CYS A 117 -7.24 -13.96 2.77
C CYS A 117 -7.14 -13.04 1.54
N VAL A 118 -8.30 -12.58 1.06
CA VAL A 118 -8.40 -11.62 -0.05
C VAL A 118 -8.57 -10.21 0.51
N ILE A 119 -7.64 -9.32 0.17
CA ILE A 119 -7.63 -7.93 0.62
C ILE A 119 -7.85 -7.05 -0.61
N GLN A 120 -9.02 -6.41 -0.68
CA GLN A 120 -9.37 -5.56 -1.81
C GLN A 120 -8.44 -4.34 -1.94
N ALA A 121 -8.43 -3.72 -3.12
CA ALA A 121 -7.73 -2.47 -3.37
C ALA A 121 -8.20 -1.40 -2.38
N LYS A 122 -7.26 -0.69 -1.74
CA LYS A 122 -7.54 0.31 -0.68
C LYS A 122 -8.39 -0.22 0.50
N GLY A 123 -8.53 -1.54 0.61
CA GLY A 123 -9.26 -2.19 1.69
C GLY A 123 -8.35 -2.66 2.81
N SER A 124 -8.96 -3.16 3.88
CA SER A 124 -8.25 -3.78 4.98
C SER A 124 -9.03 -4.91 5.62
N VAL A 125 -8.28 -5.75 6.32
CA VAL A 125 -8.81 -6.78 7.22
C VAL A 125 -8.16 -6.57 8.58
N ALA A 126 -8.98 -6.53 9.62
CA ALA A 126 -8.56 -6.27 10.99
C ALA A 126 -8.82 -7.48 11.89
N PHE A 127 -7.87 -7.77 12.76
CA PHE A 127 -7.89 -8.91 13.67
C PHE A 127 -7.76 -8.41 15.11
N PRO A 128 -8.70 -8.76 16.01
CA PRO A 128 -8.60 -8.40 17.42
C PRO A 128 -7.35 -9.00 18.07
N TYR A 129 -6.51 -8.16 18.68
CA TYR A 129 -5.22 -8.58 19.23
C TYR A 129 -5.09 -8.32 20.74
N ILE A 130 -5.44 -7.12 21.23
CA ILE A 130 -5.37 -6.77 22.66
C ILE A 130 -6.72 -6.25 23.13
N VAL A 131 -7.18 -6.73 24.30
CA VAL A 131 -8.27 -6.09 25.06
C VAL A 131 -7.66 -5.28 26.20
N TYR A 132 -7.99 -3.99 26.28
CA TYR A 132 -7.52 -3.16 27.40
C TYR A 132 -8.05 -3.71 28.74
N GLY A 133 -7.17 -3.83 29.73
CA GLY A 133 -7.51 -4.34 31.07
C GLY A 133 -7.23 -5.84 31.30
N ASN A 134 -6.76 -6.58 30.30
CA ASN A 134 -6.25 -7.94 30.52
C ASN A 134 -4.96 -7.92 31.36
N LYS A 135 -4.83 -8.79 32.37
CA LYS A 135 -3.63 -8.89 33.24
C LYS A 135 -2.33 -9.16 32.46
N LYS A 136 -2.41 -9.75 31.26
CA LYS A 136 -1.25 -10.03 30.39
C LYS A 136 -0.98 -8.96 29.32
N PHE A 137 -1.62 -7.79 29.38
CA PHE A 137 -1.55 -6.81 28.29
C PHE A 137 -0.13 -6.38 27.90
N ASP A 138 0.79 -6.30 28.86
CA ASP A 138 2.16 -5.84 28.63
C ASP A 138 2.96 -6.74 27.67
N SER A 139 2.73 -8.06 27.66
CA SER A 139 3.46 -8.97 26.77
C SER A 139 3.04 -8.88 25.31
N TYR A 140 1.89 -8.25 25.02
CA TYR A 140 1.40 -8.06 23.65
C TYR A 140 1.99 -6.81 22.98
N TYR A 141 2.55 -5.87 23.75
CA TYR A 141 3.24 -4.72 23.19
C TYR A 141 4.67 -5.09 22.82
N LYS A 142 4.86 -5.58 21.60
CA LYS A 142 6.17 -5.95 21.05
C LYS A 142 6.36 -5.44 19.63
N ASN A 143 7.61 -5.46 19.17
CA ASN A 143 7.90 -5.16 17.77
C ASN A 143 7.54 -6.36 16.90
N ILE A 144 6.67 -6.16 15.93
CA ILE A 144 6.25 -7.18 14.97
C ILE A 144 6.93 -6.87 13.65
N SER A 145 7.75 -7.78 13.15
CA SER A 145 8.34 -7.64 11.82
C SER A 145 8.36 -8.97 11.08
N GLY A 146 8.41 -8.89 9.76
CA GLY A 146 8.46 -10.06 8.91
C GLY A 146 8.20 -9.74 7.44
N GLU A 147 7.79 -10.75 6.70
CA GLU A 147 7.48 -10.68 5.28
C GLU A 147 6.10 -11.29 4.99
N LEU A 148 5.34 -10.61 4.13
CA LEU A 148 4.08 -11.09 3.58
C LEU A 148 4.30 -11.42 2.11
N LYS A 149 4.03 -12.66 1.71
CA LYS A 149 3.97 -13.06 0.31
C LYS A 149 2.52 -13.12 -0.15
N TYR A 150 2.23 -12.50 -1.27
CA TYR A 150 0.88 -12.39 -1.79
C TYR A 150 0.87 -12.41 -3.32
N LYS A 151 -0.27 -12.76 -3.89
CA LYS A 151 -0.53 -12.71 -5.33
C LYS A 151 -1.52 -11.61 -5.64
N ASP A 152 -1.38 -10.95 -6.78
CA ASP A 152 -2.48 -10.15 -7.32
C ASP A 152 -3.50 -11.04 -8.05
N PHE A 153 -4.57 -10.44 -8.57
CA PHE A 153 -5.57 -11.18 -9.36
C PHE A 153 -5.07 -11.60 -10.75
N SER A 154 -3.92 -11.06 -11.20
CA SER A 154 -3.23 -11.47 -12.42
C SER A 154 -2.31 -12.68 -12.19
N ASN A 155 -2.22 -13.20 -10.97
CA ASN A 155 -1.32 -14.26 -10.50
C ASN A 155 0.17 -13.89 -10.39
N ASP A 156 0.51 -12.61 -10.46
CA ASP A 156 1.87 -12.15 -10.19
C ASP A 156 2.18 -12.25 -8.69
N ASN A 157 3.38 -12.72 -8.37
CA ASN A 157 3.83 -12.91 -6.98
C ASN A 157 4.58 -11.68 -6.49
N PHE A 158 4.24 -11.24 -5.28
CA PHE A 158 4.86 -10.11 -4.62
C PHE A 158 5.22 -10.46 -3.18
N THR A 159 6.25 -9.78 -2.66
CA THR A 159 6.69 -9.89 -1.27
C THR A 159 6.88 -8.50 -0.70
N ASN A 160 6.26 -8.25 0.47
CA ASN A 160 6.45 -7.04 1.23
C ASN A 160 7.05 -7.33 2.59
N ARG A 161 8.00 -6.50 3.02
CA ARG A 161 8.41 -6.43 4.42
C ARG A 161 7.39 -5.63 5.21
N VAL A 162 7.00 -6.17 6.35
CA VAL A 162 6.15 -5.49 7.33
C VAL A 162 6.92 -5.26 8.62
N ASN A 163 6.69 -4.11 9.23
CA ASN A 163 7.27 -3.74 10.52
C ASN A 163 6.28 -2.85 11.27
N LEU A 164 5.91 -3.26 12.47
CA LEU A 164 4.98 -2.57 13.34
C LEU A 164 5.52 -2.59 14.77
N ASN A 165 5.93 -1.41 15.24
CA ASN A 165 6.44 -1.25 16.59
C ASN A 165 5.33 -0.89 17.57
N LEU A 166 4.76 -1.89 18.24
CA LEU A 166 3.71 -1.66 19.25
C LEU A 166 4.26 -1.04 20.54
N LEU A 167 5.56 -1.15 20.84
CA LEU A 167 6.15 -0.53 22.04
C LEU A 167 6.00 1.00 22.00
N ASN A 168 6.17 1.59 20.83
CA ASN A 168 5.96 3.03 20.66
C ASN A 168 4.48 3.41 20.84
N LEU A 169 3.56 2.57 20.36
CA LEU A 169 2.14 2.76 20.57
C LEU A 169 1.79 2.73 22.05
N ARG A 170 2.37 1.81 22.83
CA ARG A 170 2.21 1.77 24.30
C ARG A 170 2.56 3.10 24.95
N ASN A 171 3.69 3.69 24.57
CA ASN A 171 4.14 4.96 25.13
C ASN A 171 3.19 6.11 24.74
N GLN A 172 2.73 6.15 23.48
CA GLN A 172 1.74 7.13 23.03
C GLN A 172 0.40 6.97 23.76
N LEU A 173 -0.06 5.73 23.91
CA LEU A 173 -1.27 5.40 24.65
C LEU A 173 -1.13 5.67 26.14
N ALA A 174 0.05 5.51 26.75
CA ALA A 174 0.30 5.87 28.16
C ALA A 174 0.08 7.37 28.40
N HIS A 175 0.39 8.22 27.41
CA HIS A 175 0.13 9.65 27.48
C HIS A 175 -1.33 10.02 27.16
N GLN A 176 -2.02 9.24 26.32
CA GLN A 176 -3.46 9.42 26.03
C GLN A 176 -4.37 8.80 27.10
N THR A 177 -3.91 7.77 27.81
CA THR A 177 -4.69 7.09 28.86
C THR A 177 -4.91 7.98 30.07
N GLU A 178 -4.09 8.99 30.37
CA GLU A 178 -4.48 9.94 31.42
C GLU A 178 -5.75 10.71 31.06
N ALA A 179 -5.87 11.18 29.83
CA ALA A 179 -7.08 11.87 29.36
C ALA A 179 -8.27 10.92 29.28
N ILE A 180 -8.10 9.73 28.70
CA ILE A 180 -9.18 8.74 28.55
C ILE A 180 -9.59 8.15 29.91
N LYS A 181 -8.65 7.89 30.81
CA LYS A 181 -8.91 7.41 32.18
C LYS A 181 -9.64 8.48 32.99
N ARG A 182 -9.24 9.75 32.87
CA ARG A 182 -9.95 10.87 33.48
C ARG A 182 -11.39 10.94 32.95
N ASP A 183 -11.59 10.87 31.64
CA ASP A 183 -12.92 10.95 31.04
C ASP A 183 -13.80 9.75 31.44
N TYR A 184 -13.21 8.55 31.54
CA TYR A 184 -13.90 7.36 32.03
C TYR A 184 -14.27 7.44 33.52
N GLU A 185 -13.38 7.95 34.37
CA GLU A 185 -13.67 8.19 35.78
C GLU A 185 -14.75 9.26 35.98
N ILE A 186 -14.75 10.32 35.17
CA ILE A 186 -15.83 11.33 35.15
C ILE A 186 -17.16 10.68 34.81
N ILE A 187 -17.23 9.88 33.73
CA ILE A 187 -18.46 9.19 33.32
C ILE A 187 -18.96 8.24 34.43
N LYS A 188 -18.07 7.46 35.03
CA LYS A 188 -18.40 6.52 36.10
C LYS A 188 -18.93 7.26 37.35
N THR A 189 -18.31 8.38 37.69
CA THR A 189 -18.73 9.24 38.80
C THR A 189 -20.10 9.86 38.53
N CYS A 190 -20.33 10.37 37.32
CA CYS A 190 -21.63 10.88 36.91
C CYS A 190 -22.73 9.81 36.97
N GLN A 191 -22.44 8.57 36.54
CA GLN A 191 -23.39 7.46 36.63
C GLN A 191 -23.72 7.08 38.08
N HIS A 192 -22.73 7.08 38.97
CA HIS A 192 -22.94 6.85 40.40
C HIS A 192 -23.81 7.92 41.05
N LEU A 193 -23.53 9.19 40.78
CA LEU A 193 -24.33 10.32 41.27
C LEU A 193 -25.78 10.22 40.78
N ARG A 194 -25.99 9.90 39.51
CA ARG A 194 -27.32 9.77 38.92
C ARG A 194 -28.13 8.61 39.49
N LYS A 195 -27.47 7.54 39.95
CA LYS A 195 -28.10 6.42 40.66
C LYS A 195 -28.51 6.81 42.08
N ASN A 196 -27.67 7.55 42.79
CA ASN A 196 -27.97 7.98 44.14
C ASN A 196 -29.12 9.00 44.17
N ILE A 197 -29.16 9.93 43.21
CA ILE A 197 -30.26 10.93 43.07
C ILE A 197 -31.61 10.29 42.71
N LYS A 198 -31.62 9.09 42.12
CA LYS A 198 -32.86 8.35 41.79
C LYS A 198 -33.41 7.50 42.95
N ASN A 199 -32.60 7.31 43.99
CA ASN A 199 -32.95 6.50 45.16
C ASN A 199 -33.35 7.37 46.37
N ASP A 200 -33.36 8.70 46.21
CA ASP A 200 -34.02 9.68 47.09
C ASP A 200 -35.33 10.14 46.43
#